data_AF-A0AAD5MDS2-F1
#
_entry.id   AF-A0AAD5MDS2-F1
#
_cell.length_a   1.000
_cell.length_b   1.000
_cell.length_c   1.000
_cell.angle_alpha   90.00
_cell.angle_beta   90.00
_cell.angle_gamma   90.00
#
_symmetry.space_group_name_H-M   'P 1'
#
loop_
_entity.id
_entity.type
_entity.pdbx_description
1 polymer ?
#
loop_
_entity_poly.entity_id
_entity_poly.type
_entity_poly.pdbx_seq_one_letter_code
_entity_poly.pdbx_strand_id
1 'polypeptide(L)'
;MAKAYDFAPDKVGLDMNSYSIYSDYISFLKTVPAIGQYAENQRISANRCGLTTVTTRKVSIQLWRKKLISERNKEYQVSKKIAKQLEAVTRGVNRQAVSVPPRGTAPEMKQVEMWKKYIQWEKSNPMETEEYGQFAKRVVYAYEQSLLCLGYYPDMWYEAALFLQQAGKQLEEKGDVKLAQQMTAEAMQLFDRAISGLMKHSQLLYFAYADFEEERMKFDNVKKIYDNLLAIDHIDPTLTYIQLMKFTRRTEGVRAARLVFKRAREDNRCRHHVFIAAALMEFYCSKVS
;
A
#
# COMPACT_ATOMS: atom_id res chain seq x y z
N MET A 1 -24.67 14.25 8.26
CA MET A 1 -24.63 12.80 8.51
C MET A 1 -24.57 11.97 7.23
N ALA A 2 -25.39 12.22 6.20
CA ALA A 2 -25.34 11.47 4.93
C ALA A 2 -23.92 11.39 4.30
N LYS A 3 -23.22 12.52 4.15
CA LYS A 3 -21.84 12.56 3.62
C LYS A 3 -20.83 11.68 4.38
N ALA A 4 -21.04 11.47 5.69
CA ALA A 4 -20.15 10.62 6.49
C ALA A 4 -20.36 9.13 6.18
N TYR A 5 -21.61 8.73 5.92
CA TYR A 5 -21.94 7.38 5.49
C TYR A 5 -21.64 7.11 4.02
N ASP A 6 -21.43 8.14 3.20
CA ASP A 6 -20.88 7.96 1.84
C ASP A 6 -19.35 7.80 1.88
N PHE A 7 -18.68 8.48 2.82
CA PHE A 7 -17.23 8.42 2.98
C PHE A 7 -16.73 7.12 3.64
N ALA A 8 -17.39 6.65 4.69
CA ALA A 8 -16.91 5.49 5.45
C ALA A 8 -16.85 4.19 4.61
N PRO A 9 -17.88 3.82 3.82
CA PRO A 9 -17.83 2.64 2.96
C PRO A 9 -16.76 2.72 1.87
N ASP A 10 -16.42 3.91 1.38
CA ASP A 10 -15.34 4.08 0.40
C ASP A 10 -13.96 3.70 0.97
N LYS A 11 -13.74 3.94 2.28
CA LYS A 11 -12.45 3.69 2.94
C LYS A 11 -12.36 2.38 3.72
N VAL A 12 -13.42 2.02 4.43
CA VAL A 12 -13.45 0.84 5.32
C VAL A 12 -14.51 -0.20 4.94
N GLY A 13 -15.23 0.01 3.84
CA GLY A 13 -16.26 -0.92 3.37
C GLY A 13 -15.73 -2.27 2.88
N LEU A 14 -14.43 -2.36 2.60
CA LEU A 14 -13.76 -3.62 2.25
C LEU A 14 -13.42 -4.49 3.47
N ASP A 15 -13.54 -3.96 4.69
CA ASP A 15 -13.24 -4.73 5.90
C ASP A 15 -14.25 -5.86 6.13
N MET A 16 -13.80 -6.94 6.74
CA MET A 16 -14.66 -8.05 7.14
C MET A 16 -15.66 -7.67 8.25
N ASN A 17 -15.40 -6.64 9.05
CA ASN A 17 -16.29 -6.22 10.14
C ASN A 17 -17.10 -4.96 9.77
N SER A 18 -17.09 -4.55 8.50
CA SER A 18 -17.81 -3.36 7.99
C SER A 18 -19.35 -3.47 8.03
N TYR A 19 -19.90 -4.61 8.45
CA TYR A 19 -21.35 -4.86 8.46
C TYR A 19 -22.16 -3.79 9.19
N SER A 20 -21.72 -3.43 10.39
CA SER A 20 -22.43 -2.46 11.23
C SER A 20 -22.59 -1.13 10.50
N ILE A 21 -21.54 -0.67 9.82
CA ILE A 21 -21.54 0.58 9.03
C ILE A 21 -22.63 0.55 7.96
N TYR A 22 -22.73 -0.55 7.21
CA TYR A 22 -23.76 -0.70 6.18
C TYR A 22 -25.17 -0.84 6.77
N SER A 23 -25.32 -1.56 7.88
CA SER A 23 -26.61 -1.72 8.57
C SER A 23 -27.13 -0.38 9.10
N ASP A 24 -26.24 0.42 9.68
CA ASP A 24 -26.56 1.74 10.22
C ASP A 24 -26.86 2.73 9.09
N TYR A 25 -26.11 2.67 7.99
CA TYR A 25 -26.39 3.51 6.81
C TYR A 25 -27.77 3.21 6.21
N ILE A 26 -28.12 1.94 6.03
CA ILE A 26 -29.43 1.53 5.51
C ILE A 26 -30.55 1.91 6.47
N SER A 27 -30.32 1.80 7.78
CA SER A 27 -31.28 2.24 8.79
C SER A 27 -31.48 3.76 8.73
N PHE A 28 -30.39 4.52 8.60
CA PHE A 28 -30.43 5.97 8.39
C PHE A 28 -31.23 6.33 7.12
N LEU A 29 -30.95 5.71 5.97
CA LEU A 29 -31.67 5.97 4.72
C LEU A 29 -33.18 5.68 4.79
N LYS A 30 -33.60 4.72 5.63
CA LYS A 30 -35.03 4.45 5.88
C LYS A 30 -35.70 5.52 6.73
N THR A 31 -34.97 6.14 7.65
CA THR A 31 -35.49 7.20 8.54
C THR A 31 -35.63 8.55 7.87
N VAL A 32 -34.96 8.78 6.72
CA VAL A 32 -35.07 10.05 5.98
C VAL A 32 -36.50 10.21 5.45
N PRO A 33 -37.24 11.28 5.85
CA PRO A 33 -38.58 11.53 5.35
C PRO A 33 -38.51 11.92 3.88
N ALA A 34 -39.18 11.15 3.03
CA ALA A 34 -39.35 11.43 1.61
C ALA A 34 -40.79 11.91 1.38
N ILE A 35 -40.97 13.19 1.06
CA ILE A 35 -42.28 13.75 0.73
C ILE A 35 -42.35 13.93 -0.79
N GLY A 36 -43.32 13.28 -1.42
CA GLY A 36 -43.51 13.30 -2.86
C GLY A 36 -42.84 12.15 -3.62
N GLN A 37 -43.39 11.85 -4.79
CA GLN A 37 -43.05 10.65 -5.58
C GLN A 37 -41.59 10.66 -6.10
N TYR A 38 -41.02 11.85 -6.33
CA TYR A 38 -39.62 12.01 -6.71
C TYR A 38 -38.64 11.72 -5.56
N ALA A 39 -38.94 12.23 -4.35
CA ALA A 39 -38.13 11.98 -3.17
C ALA A 39 -38.18 10.50 -2.75
N GLU A 40 -39.35 9.86 -2.89
CA GLU A 40 -39.54 8.43 -2.64
C GLU A 40 -38.68 7.58 -3.61
N ASN A 41 -38.67 7.94 -4.90
CA ASN A 41 -37.85 7.27 -5.91
C ASN A 41 -36.35 7.49 -5.70
N GLN A 42 -35.92 8.67 -5.25
CA GLN A 42 -34.52 8.90 -4.85
C GLN A 42 -34.13 8.04 -3.64
N ARG A 43 -35.00 7.92 -2.64
CA ARG A 43 -34.76 7.06 -1.47
C ARG A 43 -34.66 5.58 -1.84
N ILE A 44 -35.54 5.10 -2.73
CA ILE A 44 -35.50 3.72 -3.24
C ILE A 44 -34.22 3.48 -4.05
N SER A 45 -33.81 4.44 -4.88
CA SER A 45 -32.58 4.34 -5.68
C SER A 45 -31.33 4.39 -4.82
N ALA A 46 -31.27 5.25 -3.80
CA ALA A 46 -30.18 5.32 -2.84
C ALA A 46 -30.07 4.04 -2.00
N ASN A 47 -31.20 3.49 -1.54
CA ASN A 47 -31.23 2.19 -0.84
C ASN A 47 -30.77 1.05 -1.75
N ARG A 48 -31.14 1.04 -3.04
CA ARG A 48 -30.63 0.07 -4.03
C ARG A 48 -29.13 0.24 -4.27
N CYS A 49 -28.65 1.49 -4.36
CA CYS A 49 -27.24 1.81 -4.57
C CYS A 49 -26.37 1.36 -3.39
N GLY A 50 -26.80 1.63 -2.16
CA GLY A 50 -26.15 1.15 -0.93
C GLY A 50 -26.12 -0.38 -0.82
N LEU A 51 -27.17 -1.07 -1.27
CA LEU A 51 -27.19 -2.53 -1.35
C LEU A 51 -26.28 -3.09 -2.46
N THR A 52 -26.04 -2.33 -3.55
CA THR A 52 -25.07 -2.71 -4.59
C THR A 52 -23.62 -2.47 -4.20
N THR A 53 -23.28 -1.42 -3.47
CA THR A 53 -21.90 -1.19 -2.98
C THR A 53 -21.49 -2.22 -1.92
N VAL A 54 -22.45 -2.82 -1.20
CA VAL A 54 -22.23 -4.01 -0.35
C VAL A 54 -21.74 -5.24 -1.16
N THR A 55 -21.85 -5.22 -2.49
CA THR A 55 -21.41 -6.33 -3.36
C THR A 55 -19.88 -6.42 -3.47
N THR A 56 -19.14 -5.32 -3.25
CA THR A 56 -17.70 -5.25 -3.51
C THR A 56 -16.83 -5.91 -2.43
N ARG A 57 -17.40 -6.19 -1.24
CA ARG A 57 -16.91 -7.22 -0.31
C ARG A 57 -18.03 -7.59 0.68
N LYS A 58 -18.79 -8.64 0.34
CA LYS A 58 -20.00 -9.04 1.07
C LYS A 58 -19.68 -9.51 2.49
N VAL A 59 -19.95 -8.65 3.48
CA VAL A 59 -19.93 -9.06 4.90
C VAL A 59 -21.30 -9.50 5.41
N SER A 60 -22.43 -9.18 4.77
CA SER A 60 -23.71 -9.57 5.37
C SER A 60 -24.70 -10.26 4.46
N ILE A 61 -24.64 -11.57 4.60
CA ILE A 61 -25.71 -12.57 4.37
C ILE A 61 -27.07 -12.14 4.96
N GLN A 62 -27.10 -11.24 5.96
CA GLN A 62 -28.32 -10.86 6.68
C GLN A 62 -29.10 -9.69 6.05
N LEU A 63 -28.43 -8.71 5.42
CA LEU A 63 -29.09 -7.52 4.85
C LEU A 63 -29.90 -7.84 3.57
N TRP A 64 -29.62 -8.96 2.92
CA TRP A 64 -30.27 -9.40 1.69
C TRP A 64 -31.71 -9.92 1.85
N ARG A 65 -32.23 -10.01 3.08
CA ARG A 65 -33.58 -10.51 3.35
C ARG A 65 -34.66 -9.52 2.84
N LYS A 66 -35.07 -9.65 1.57
CA LYS A 66 -36.47 -9.90 1.12
C LYS A 66 -36.93 -9.26 -0.21
N LYS A 67 -36.18 -8.41 -0.94
CA LYS A 67 -36.71 -7.82 -2.19
C LYS A 67 -35.82 -7.76 -3.44
N LEU A 68 -34.53 -8.13 -3.35
CA LEU A 68 -33.56 -8.08 -4.48
C LEU A 68 -32.94 -9.45 -4.83
N ILE A 69 -33.45 -10.53 -4.21
CA ILE A 69 -32.86 -11.87 -4.31
C ILE A 69 -33.07 -12.48 -5.70
N SER A 70 -34.16 -12.19 -6.43
CA SER A 70 -34.43 -12.84 -7.71
C SER A 70 -33.50 -12.38 -8.84
N GLU A 71 -33.14 -11.09 -8.90
CA GLU A 71 -32.34 -10.52 -10.00
C GLU A 71 -30.83 -10.72 -9.84
N ARG A 72 -30.33 -10.86 -8.60
CA ARG A 72 -28.88 -10.92 -8.29
C ARG A 72 -28.43 -12.16 -7.50
N ASN A 73 -29.23 -13.24 -7.50
CA ASN A 73 -28.93 -14.45 -6.74
C ASN A 73 -27.54 -15.05 -7.08
N LYS A 74 -27.14 -15.03 -8.36
CA LYS A 74 -25.87 -15.60 -8.82
C LYS A 74 -24.66 -14.90 -8.19
N GLU A 75 -24.60 -13.57 -8.28
CA GLU A 75 -23.57 -12.75 -7.63
C GLU A 75 -23.56 -12.94 -6.12
N TYR A 76 -24.75 -13.08 -5.50
CA TYR A 76 -24.88 -13.35 -4.07
C TYR A 76 -24.22 -14.68 -3.67
N GLN A 77 -24.49 -15.78 -4.40
CA GLN A 77 -23.88 -17.09 -4.09
C GLN A 77 -22.36 -17.07 -4.25
N VAL A 78 -21.84 -16.43 -5.30
CA VAL A 78 -20.40 -16.27 -5.54
C VAL A 78 -19.74 -15.57 -4.36
N SER A 79 -20.22 -14.39 -3.99
CA SER A 79 -19.61 -13.66 -2.87
C SER A 79 -19.80 -14.34 -1.51
N LYS A 80 -20.89 -15.10 -1.29
CA LYS A 80 -21.04 -15.92 -0.08
C LYS A 80 -19.97 -17.01 0.00
N LYS A 81 -19.64 -17.64 -1.14
CA LYS A 81 -18.53 -18.62 -1.22
C LYS A 81 -17.19 -17.94 -0.90
N ILE A 82 -16.93 -16.78 -1.48
CA ILE A 82 -15.69 -16.01 -1.24
C ILE A 82 -15.60 -15.55 0.22
N ALA A 83 -16.70 -15.10 0.83
CA ALA A 83 -16.71 -14.70 2.24
C ALA A 83 -16.29 -15.84 3.17
N LYS A 84 -16.76 -17.08 2.90
CA LYS A 84 -16.33 -18.27 3.65
C LYS A 84 -14.84 -18.58 3.45
N GLN A 85 -14.32 -18.41 2.23
CA GLN A 85 -12.90 -18.59 1.95
C GLN A 85 -12.05 -17.54 2.68
N LEU A 86 -12.47 -16.28 2.65
CA LEU A 86 -11.82 -15.19 3.38
C LEU A 86 -11.82 -15.44 4.89
N GLU A 87 -12.93 -15.91 5.46
CA GLU A 87 -13.01 -16.29 6.88
C GLU A 87 -12.02 -17.41 7.21
N ALA A 88 -11.89 -18.42 6.34
CA ALA A 88 -10.94 -19.50 6.54
C ALA A 88 -9.47 -19.04 6.47
N VAL A 89 -9.13 -18.13 5.56
CA VAL A 89 -7.77 -17.61 5.38
C VAL A 89 -7.38 -16.63 6.49
N THR A 90 -8.34 -15.85 6.98
CA THR A 90 -8.13 -14.88 8.06
C THR A 90 -8.31 -15.48 9.45
N ARG A 91 -8.68 -16.76 9.56
CA ARG A 91 -8.85 -17.45 10.84
C ARG A 91 -7.51 -17.51 11.58
N GLY A 92 -7.48 -16.91 12.77
CA GLY A 92 -6.29 -16.87 13.62
C GLY A 92 -5.38 -15.67 13.39
N VAL A 93 -5.69 -14.79 12.42
CA VAL A 93 -5.00 -13.51 12.24
C VAL A 93 -5.44 -12.55 13.34
N ASN A 94 -4.48 -12.03 14.10
CA ASN A 94 -4.77 -11.01 15.11
C ASN A 94 -4.70 -9.60 14.50
N ARG A 95 -5.87 -8.99 14.28
CA ARG A 95 -6.00 -7.62 13.74
C ARG A 95 -5.91 -6.51 14.78
N GLN A 96 -5.91 -6.86 16.07
CA GLN A 96 -5.81 -5.91 17.18
C GLN A 96 -4.40 -5.91 17.79
N ALA A 97 -3.48 -6.69 17.23
CA ALA A 97 -2.10 -6.74 17.67
C ALA A 97 -1.44 -5.36 17.49
N VAL A 98 -0.77 -4.90 18.55
CA VAL A 98 0.08 -3.71 18.48
C VAL A 98 1.32 -4.05 17.67
N SER A 99 1.65 -3.17 16.72
CA SER A 99 2.87 -3.30 15.94
C SER A 99 4.10 -3.22 16.85
N VAL A 100 4.96 -4.24 16.81
CA VAL A 100 6.22 -4.31 17.55
C VAL A 100 7.36 -4.70 16.61
N PRO A 101 8.59 -4.22 16.87
CA PRO A 101 9.76 -4.66 16.10
C PRO A 101 9.99 -6.17 16.18
N PRO A 102 10.43 -6.81 15.09
CA PRO A 102 10.61 -8.26 15.02
C PRO A 102 11.57 -8.75 16.09
N ARG A 103 11.09 -9.63 16.98
CA ARG A 103 11.92 -10.33 17.97
C ARG A 103 12.30 -11.73 17.51
N GLY A 104 11.69 -12.22 16.44
CA GLY A 104 11.94 -13.54 15.86
C GLY A 104 11.28 -14.68 16.66
N THR A 105 10.25 -14.38 17.44
CA THR A 105 9.56 -15.41 18.22
C THR A 105 8.68 -16.28 17.32
N ALA A 106 8.55 -17.57 17.63
CA ALA A 106 7.70 -18.50 16.88
C ALA A 106 6.23 -18.03 16.69
N PRO A 107 5.52 -17.52 17.72
CA PRO A 107 4.14 -17.03 17.54
C PRO A 107 4.05 -15.81 16.62
N GLU A 108 5.05 -14.92 16.68
CA GLU A 108 5.14 -13.74 15.82
C GLU A 108 5.36 -14.11 14.36
N MET A 109 6.34 -14.98 14.09
CA MET A 109 6.62 -15.47 12.73
C MET A 109 5.40 -16.19 12.13
N LYS A 110 4.65 -16.93 12.96
CA LYS A 110 3.40 -17.57 12.54
C LYS A 110 2.33 -16.54 12.16
N GLN A 111 2.21 -15.42 12.88
CA GLN A 111 1.30 -14.33 12.50
C GLN A 111 1.72 -13.67 11.19
N VAL A 112 3.02 -13.43 10.99
CA VAL A 112 3.56 -12.89 9.73
C VAL A 112 3.21 -13.83 8.56
N GLU A 113 3.40 -15.14 8.72
CA GLU A 113 3.05 -16.13 7.71
C GLU A 113 1.55 -16.10 7.37
N MET A 114 0.67 -16.01 8.39
CA MET A 114 -0.77 -15.90 8.18
C MET A 114 -1.16 -14.64 7.41
N TRP A 115 -0.55 -13.49 7.73
CA TRP A 115 -0.77 -12.24 6.99
C TRP A 115 -0.29 -12.34 5.54
N LYS A 116 0.90 -12.90 5.30
CA LYS A 116 1.40 -13.14 3.94
C LYS A 116 0.49 -14.09 3.16
N LYS A 117 -0.01 -15.16 3.80
CA LYS A 117 -0.99 -16.07 3.19
C LYS A 117 -2.29 -15.36 2.80
N TYR A 118 -2.78 -14.46 3.64
CA TYR A 118 -3.96 -13.64 3.31
C TYR A 118 -3.72 -12.71 2.12
N ILE A 119 -2.57 -12.03 2.09
CA ILE A 119 -2.19 -11.16 0.97
C ILE A 119 -2.05 -11.96 -0.33
N GLN A 120 -1.40 -13.13 -0.28
CA GLN A 120 -1.26 -14.01 -1.45
C GLN A 120 -2.61 -14.53 -1.95
N TRP A 121 -3.52 -14.87 -1.02
CA TRP A 121 -4.89 -15.24 -1.38
C TRP A 121 -5.64 -14.08 -2.04
N GLU A 122 -5.46 -12.84 -1.59
CA GLU A 122 -6.04 -11.68 -2.29
C GLU A 122 -5.43 -11.47 -3.68
N LYS A 123 -4.11 -11.64 -3.83
CA LYS A 123 -3.41 -11.56 -5.13
C LYS A 123 -3.86 -12.62 -6.13
N SER A 124 -4.36 -13.78 -5.67
CA SER A 124 -4.88 -14.83 -6.57
C SER A 124 -6.23 -14.48 -7.20
N ASN A 125 -6.74 -13.27 -6.98
CA ASN A 125 -8.04 -12.77 -7.43
C ASN A 125 -9.20 -13.76 -7.25
N PRO A 126 -9.57 -14.14 -6.00
CA PRO A 126 -10.63 -15.13 -5.75
C PRO A 126 -12.02 -14.73 -6.26
N MET A 127 -12.23 -13.43 -6.54
CA MET A 127 -13.50 -12.92 -7.07
C MET A 127 -13.53 -12.85 -8.59
N GLU A 128 -12.43 -13.19 -9.27
CA GLU A 128 -12.29 -13.10 -10.72
C GLU A 128 -12.76 -11.72 -11.25
N THR A 129 -12.39 -10.66 -10.51
CA THR A 129 -12.79 -9.30 -10.86
C THR A 129 -12.13 -8.90 -12.18
N GLU A 130 -12.94 -8.57 -13.18
CA GLU A 130 -12.48 -8.13 -14.50
C GLU A 130 -11.81 -6.75 -14.45
N GLU A 131 -12.38 -5.83 -13.65
CA GLU A 131 -11.83 -4.49 -13.45
C GLU A 131 -10.58 -4.56 -12.55
N TYR A 132 -9.41 -4.37 -13.18
CA TYR A 132 -8.13 -4.46 -12.48
C TYR A 132 -8.00 -3.44 -11.34
N GLY A 133 -8.59 -2.25 -11.50
CA GLY A 133 -8.58 -1.21 -10.45
C GLY A 133 -9.22 -1.67 -9.14
N GLN A 134 -10.35 -2.39 -9.21
CA GLN A 134 -11.01 -2.93 -8.03
C GLN A 134 -10.20 -4.07 -7.40
N PHE A 135 -9.59 -4.93 -8.22
CA PHE A 135 -8.66 -5.95 -7.74
C PHE A 135 -7.47 -5.34 -7.00
N ALA A 136 -6.80 -4.35 -7.60
CA ALA A 136 -5.65 -3.67 -7.01
C ALA A 136 -6.02 -3.03 -5.66
N LYS A 137 -7.15 -2.31 -5.58
CA LYS A 137 -7.65 -1.72 -4.32
C LYS A 137 -7.84 -2.75 -3.21
N ARG A 138 -8.31 -3.96 -3.52
CA ARG A 138 -8.49 -5.03 -2.53
C ARG A 138 -7.17 -5.55 -1.98
N VAL A 139 -6.17 -5.73 -2.84
CA VAL A 139 -4.83 -6.16 -2.43
C VAL A 139 -4.14 -5.06 -1.61
N VAL A 140 -4.23 -3.80 -2.04
CA VAL A 140 -3.72 -2.65 -1.28
C VAL A 140 -4.38 -2.58 0.09
N TYR A 141 -5.69 -2.79 0.16
CA TYR A 141 -6.40 -2.84 1.44
C TYR A 141 -5.88 -3.95 2.36
N ALA A 142 -5.57 -5.15 1.82
CA ALA A 142 -4.97 -6.23 2.60
C ALA A 142 -3.58 -5.85 3.14
N TYR A 143 -2.77 -5.15 2.36
CA TYR A 143 -1.49 -4.60 2.80
C TYR A 143 -1.69 -3.56 3.92
N GLU A 144 -2.58 -2.58 3.75
CA GLU A 144 -2.86 -1.56 4.77
C GLU A 144 -3.30 -2.19 6.10
N GLN A 145 -4.17 -3.21 6.07
CA GLN A 145 -4.55 -3.95 7.28
C GLN A 145 -3.36 -4.67 7.92
N SER A 146 -2.48 -5.26 7.12
CA SER A 146 -1.29 -5.93 7.65
C SER A 146 -0.30 -4.94 8.28
N LEU A 147 -0.15 -3.74 7.73
CA LEU A 147 0.78 -2.70 8.21
C LEU A 147 0.37 -2.12 9.57
N LEU A 148 -0.91 -2.21 9.95
CA LEU A 148 -1.37 -1.84 11.29
C LEU A 148 -0.76 -2.75 12.38
N CYS A 149 -0.61 -4.04 12.08
CA CYS A 149 -0.08 -5.03 13.02
C CYS A 149 1.41 -5.34 12.81
N LEU A 150 1.90 -5.23 11.58
CA LEU A 150 3.26 -5.59 11.15
C LEU A 150 4.03 -4.38 10.63
N GLY A 151 3.75 -3.18 11.13
CA GLY A 151 4.34 -1.94 10.63
C GLY A 151 5.86 -1.80 10.85
N TYR A 152 6.49 -2.61 11.71
CA TYR A 152 7.95 -2.61 11.89
C TYR A 152 8.70 -3.58 10.96
N TYR A 153 8.00 -4.18 9.99
CA TYR A 153 8.57 -5.14 9.04
C TYR A 153 8.88 -4.45 7.71
N PRO A 154 10.16 -4.18 7.37
CA PRO A 154 10.52 -3.47 6.14
C PRO A 154 10.06 -4.18 4.87
N ASP A 155 10.06 -5.52 4.87
CA ASP A 155 9.63 -6.35 3.75
C ASP A 155 8.14 -6.12 3.42
N MET A 156 7.29 -5.96 4.43
CA MET A 156 5.86 -5.68 4.22
C MET A 156 5.62 -4.33 3.52
N TRP A 157 6.35 -3.29 3.93
CA TRP A 157 6.29 -1.98 3.26
C TRP A 157 6.81 -2.04 1.83
N TYR A 158 7.95 -2.71 1.63
CA TYR A 158 8.56 -2.86 0.31
C TYR A 158 7.67 -3.65 -0.65
N GLU A 159 7.13 -4.80 -0.23
CA GLU A 159 6.22 -5.62 -1.03
C GLU A 159 4.94 -4.86 -1.42
N ALA A 160 4.39 -4.07 -0.49
CA ALA A 160 3.21 -3.24 -0.74
C ALA A 160 3.49 -2.14 -1.78
N ALA A 161 4.63 -1.44 -1.65
CA ALA A 161 5.02 -0.42 -2.61
C ALA A 161 5.32 -1.00 -4.01
N LEU A 162 6.00 -2.14 -4.06
CA LEU A 162 6.27 -2.87 -5.31
C LEU A 162 4.97 -3.29 -6.00
N PHE A 163 3.99 -3.76 -5.23
CA PHE A 163 2.67 -4.08 -5.76
C PHE A 163 1.97 -2.85 -6.36
N LEU A 164 1.97 -1.72 -5.64
CA LEU A 164 1.38 -0.47 -6.14
C LEU A 164 2.05 0.01 -7.44
N GLN A 165 3.37 -0.08 -7.53
CA GLN A 165 4.13 0.26 -8.74
C GLN A 165 3.77 -0.65 -9.91
N GLN A 166 3.71 -1.97 -9.68
CA GLN A 166 3.29 -2.95 -10.71
C GLN A 166 1.84 -2.72 -11.15
N ALA A 167 0.95 -2.43 -10.20
CA ALA A 167 -0.45 -2.12 -10.47
C ALA A 167 -0.59 -0.84 -11.30
N GLY A 168 0.20 0.19 -11.01
CA GLY A 168 0.27 1.43 -11.80
C GLY A 168 0.66 1.16 -13.26
N LYS A 169 1.75 0.40 -13.48
CA LYS A 169 2.21 0.02 -14.84
C LYS A 169 1.13 -0.78 -15.59
N GLN A 170 0.49 -1.76 -14.95
CA GLN A 170 -0.56 -2.56 -15.58
C GLN A 170 -1.83 -1.77 -15.90
N LEU A 171 -2.18 -0.76 -15.09
CA LEU A 171 -3.31 0.13 -15.37
C LEU A 171 -3.02 1.06 -16.56
N GLU A 172 -1.79 1.54 -16.67
CA GLU A 172 -1.35 2.36 -17.79
C GLU A 172 -1.39 1.58 -19.11
N GLU A 173 -0.91 0.33 -19.12
CA GLU A 173 -1.00 -0.58 -20.28
C GLU A 173 -2.45 -0.84 -20.73
N LYS A 174 -3.40 -0.86 -19.78
CA LYS A 174 -4.84 -1.02 -20.04
C LYS A 174 -5.54 0.29 -20.42
N GLY A 175 -4.83 1.41 -20.43
CA GLY A 175 -5.35 2.73 -20.83
C GLY A 175 -6.00 3.54 -19.70
N ASP A 176 -5.98 3.06 -18.45
CA ASP A 176 -6.54 3.81 -17.30
C ASP A 176 -5.46 4.68 -16.62
N VAL A 177 -5.07 5.74 -17.34
CA VAL A 177 -3.99 6.65 -16.92
C VAL A 177 -4.32 7.36 -15.60
N LYS A 178 -5.59 7.69 -15.36
CA LYS A 178 -5.99 8.39 -14.12
C LYS A 178 -5.78 7.51 -12.91
N LEU A 179 -6.22 6.25 -12.97
CA LEU A 179 -6.04 5.33 -11.86
C LEU A 179 -4.57 4.93 -11.69
N ALA A 180 -3.82 4.79 -12.79
CA ALA A 180 -2.38 4.54 -12.73
C ALA A 180 -1.61 5.65 -11.98
N GLN A 181 -1.94 6.92 -12.26
CA GLN A 181 -1.37 8.07 -11.55
C GLN A 181 -1.75 8.07 -10.06
N GLN A 182 -2.99 7.70 -9.72
CA GLN A 182 -3.43 7.56 -8.33
C GLN A 182 -2.64 6.47 -7.59
N MET A 183 -2.49 5.28 -8.18
CA MET A 183 -1.71 4.18 -7.57
C MET A 183 -0.23 4.57 -7.37
N THR A 184 0.33 5.30 -8.32
CA THR A 184 1.72 5.81 -8.21
C THR A 184 1.85 6.83 -7.08
N ALA A 185 0.87 7.74 -6.93
CA ALA A 185 0.85 8.69 -5.82
C ALA A 185 0.64 7.99 -4.46
N GLU A 186 -0.18 6.95 -4.40
CA GLU A 186 -0.34 6.12 -3.20
C GLU A 186 0.97 5.40 -2.83
N ALA A 187 1.74 4.91 -3.80
CA ALA A 187 3.05 4.32 -3.55
C ALA A 187 4.04 5.32 -2.91
N MET A 188 4.06 6.57 -3.39
CA MET A 188 4.87 7.64 -2.79
C MET A 188 4.46 7.90 -1.35
N GLN A 189 3.14 8.07 -1.12
CA GLN A 189 2.61 8.31 0.23
C GLN A 189 2.92 7.15 1.17
N LEU A 190 2.93 5.91 0.67
CA LEU A 190 3.29 4.73 1.45
C LEU A 190 4.76 4.79 1.88
N PHE A 191 5.68 5.12 0.98
CA PHE A 191 7.09 5.32 1.32
C PHE A 191 7.29 6.49 2.30
N ASP A 192 6.65 7.64 2.05
CA ASP A 192 6.72 8.80 2.94
C ASP A 192 6.23 8.47 4.36
N ARG A 193 5.12 7.71 4.46
CA ARG A 193 4.60 7.21 5.75
C ARG A 193 5.59 6.25 6.42
N ALA A 194 6.25 5.39 5.66
CA ALA A 194 7.21 4.44 6.22
C ALA A 194 8.41 5.18 6.84
N ILE A 195 9.04 6.09 6.08
CA ILE A 195 10.24 6.81 6.51
C ILE A 195 9.94 7.88 7.57
N SER A 196 8.74 8.47 7.57
CA SER A 196 8.35 9.48 8.57
C SER A 196 7.74 8.87 9.83
N GLY A 197 7.25 7.63 9.74
CA GLY A 197 6.50 6.94 10.79
C GLY A 197 7.33 5.93 11.57
N LEU A 198 7.09 4.64 11.32
CA LEU A 198 7.66 3.53 12.09
C LEU A 198 9.09 3.18 11.68
N MET A 199 9.45 3.41 10.41
CA MET A 199 10.67 2.90 9.78
C MET A 199 11.71 3.99 9.48
N LYS A 200 11.83 4.99 10.37
CA LYS A 200 12.73 6.14 10.23
C LYS A 200 14.21 5.78 10.04
N HIS A 201 14.62 4.63 10.57
CA HIS A 201 16.02 4.18 10.53
C HIS A 201 16.28 3.11 9.47
N SER A 202 15.28 2.71 8.69
CA SER A 202 15.39 1.61 7.72
C SER A 202 16.06 2.06 6.44
N GLN A 203 17.38 1.88 6.32
CA GLN A 203 18.12 2.21 5.09
C GLN A 203 17.54 1.53 3.85
N LEU A 204 17.00 0.30 3.98
CA LEU A 204 16.36 -0.43 2.88
C LEU A 204 15.20 0.34 2.25
N LEU A 205 14.32 0.92 3.06
CA LEU A 205 13.14 1.64 2.55
C LEU A 205 13.51 2.98 1.92
N TYR A 206 14.53 3.66 2.46
CA TYR A 206 15.07 4.85 1.82
C TYR A 206 15.67 4.54 0.44
N PHE A 207 16.43 3.43 0.32
CA PHE A 207 16.99 3.03 -0.97
C PHE A 207 15.91 2.62 -1.96
N ALA A 208 14.92 1.82 -1.52
CA ALA A 208 13.78 1.46 -2.36
C ALA A 208 12.99 2.69 -2.84
N TYR A 209 12.80 3.69 -1.97
CA TYR A 209 12.11 4.92 -2.35
C TYR A 209 12.95 5.78 -3.31
N ALA A 210 14.26 5.87 -3.08
CA ALA A 210 15.19 6.52 -3.98
C ALA A 210 15.18 5.88 -5.38
N ASP A 211 15.23 4.55 -5.47
CA ASP A 211 15.16 3.81 -6.74
C ASP A 211 13.81 4.04 -7.43
N PHE A 212 12.71 4.10 -6.67
CA PHE A 212 11.37 4.41 -7.19
C PHE A 212 11.28 5.82 -7.79
N GLU A 213 11.85 6.83 -7.13
CA GLU A 213 11.90 8.20 -7.68
C GLU A 213 12.89 8.33 -8.85
N GLU A 214 13.96 7.54 -8.86
CA GLU A 214 14.92 7.46 -9.97
C GLU A 214 14.26 6.88 -11.24
N GLU A 215 13.47 5.80 -11.13
CA GLU A 215 12.68 5.25 -12.25
C GLU A 215 11.74 6.29 -12.87
N ARG A 216 11.26 7.24 -12.06
CA ARG A 216 10.36 8.32 -12.50
C ARG A 216 11.11 9.56 -12.98
N MET A 217 12.43 9.49 -13.07
CA MET A 217 13.33 10.58 -13.47
C MET A 217 13.21 11.82 -12.56
N LYS A 218 12.89 11.63 -11.27
CA LYS A 218 12.79 12.70 -10.27
C LYS A 218 14.06 12.80 -9.42
N PHE A 219 15.19 13.08 -10.08
CA PHE A 219 16.52 13.04 -9.46
C PHE A 219 16.70 14.00 -8.27
N ASP A 220 16.02 15.14 -8.26
CA ASP A 220 16.07 16.07 -7.12
C ASP A 220 15.40 15.51 -5.86
N ASN A 221 14.33 14.72 -6.03
CA ASN A 221 13.68 14.04 -4.90
C ASN A 221 14.58 12.94 -4.35
N VAL A 222 15.27 12.19 -5.23
CA VAL A 222 16.24 11.16 -4.83
C VAL A 222 17.32 11.75 -3.92
N LYS A 223 17.90 12.90 -4.31
CA LYS A 223 18.90 13.59 -3.47
C LYS A 223 18.33 13.99 -2.11
N LYS A 224 17.11 14.53 -2.06
CA LYS A 224 16.43 14.85 -0.80
C LYS A 224 16.21 13.63 0.09
N ILE A 225 15.83 12.48 -0.48
CA ILE A 225 15.65 11.23 0.26
C ILE A 225 16.98 10.79 0.90
N TYR A 226 18.08 10.81 0.14
CA TYR A 226 19.40 10.49 0.66
C TYR A 226 19.89 11.50 1.72
N ASP A 227 19.70 12.81 1.49
CA ASP A 227 20.08 13.83 2.46
C ASP A 227 19.26 13.72 3.75
N ASN A 228 17.96 13.38 3.67
CA ASN A 228 17.12 13.10 4.83
C ASN A 228 17.64 11.91 5.64
N LEU A 229 18.15 10.86 4.98
CA LEU A 229 18.76 9.70 5.66
C LEU A 229 20.10 10.08 6.31
N LEU A 230 20.92 10.88 5.64
CA LEU A 230 22.22 11.34 6.16
C LEU A 230 22.08 12.29 7.36
N ALA A 231 20.98 13.04 7.43
CA ALA A 231 20.66 13.93 8.54
C ALA A 231 20.35 13.20 9.85
N ILE A 232 20.16 11.87 9.84
CA ILE A 232 19.89 11.10 11.05
C ILE A 232 21.23 10.77 11.74
N ASP A 233 21.41 11.25 12.97
CA ASP A 233 22.69 11.17 13.69
C ASP A 233 23.14 9.73 14.00
N HIS A 234 22.22 8.86 14.42
CA HIS A 234 22.50 7.53 14.95
C HIS A 234 22.54 6.39 13.90
N ILE A 235 22.74 6.72 12.63
CA ILE A 235 22.85 5.73 11.54
C ILE A 235 24.29 5.71 11.02
N ASP A 236 24.77 4.55 10.57
CA ASP A 236 25.99 4.46 9.79
C ASP A 236 25.75 4.99 8.35
N PRO A 237 26.27 6.17 8.00
CA PRO A 237 26.00 6.78 6.69
C PRO A 237 26.83 6.15 5.57
N THR A 238 27.77 5.24 5.89
CA THR A 238 28.71 4.68 4.91
C THR A 238 27.99 4.06 3.71
N LEU A 239 26.99 3.22 3.96
CA LEU A 239 26.22 2.58 2.89
C LEU A 239 25.39 3.59 2.11
N THR A 240 24.81 4.57 2.80
CA THR A 240 24.06 5.68 2.20
C THR A 240 24.92 6.48 1.23
N TYR A 241 26.15 6.83 1.63
CA TYR A 241 27.10 7.52 0.75
C TYR A 241 27.53 6.68 -0.44
N ILE A 242 27.73 5.37 -0.27
CA ILE A 242 28.06 4.46 -1.38
C ILE A 242 26.92 4.47 -2.41
N GLN A 243 25.66 4.39 -1.96
CA GLN A 243 24.51 4.41 -2.86
C GLN A 243 24.31 5.78 -3.52
N LEU A 244 24.40 6.87 -2.76
CA LEU A 244 24.33 8.24 -3.29
C LEU A 244 25.44 8.51 -4.33
N MET A 245 26.65 8.01 -4.09
CA MET A 245 27.77 8.14 -5.02
C MET A 245 27.54 7.34 -6.32
N LYS A 246 26.99 6.12 -6.23
CA LYS A 246 26.59 5.33 -7.42
C LYS A 246 25.50 6.03 -8.22
N PHE A 247 24.48 6.55 -7.54
CA PHE A 247 23.39 7.31 -8.16
C PHE A 247 23.93 8.54 -8.90
N THR A 248 24.64 9.44 -8.19
CA THR A 248 25.19 10.66 -8.78
C THR A 248 26.19 10.38 -9.92
N ARG A 249 26.95 9.29 -9.85
CA ARG A 249 27.83 8.87 -10.95
C ARG A 249 27.06 8.52 -12.23
N ARG A 250 25.92 7.84 -12.10
CA ARG A 250 25.05 7.44 -13.24
C ARG A 250 24.30 8.62 -13.84
N THR A 251 23.81 9.54 -13.00
CA THR A 251 22.90 10.61 -13.43
C THR A 251 23.61 11.93 -13.74
N GLU A 252 24.62 12.31 -12.97
CA GLU A 252 25.30 13.62 -13.03
C GLU A 252 26.79 13.51 -13.42
N GLY A 253 27.34 12.29 -13.47
CA GLY A 253 28.69 12.01 -13.93
C GLY A 253 29.78 12.03 -12.86
N VAL A 254 31.04 11.93 -13.30
CA VAL A 254 32.22 11.71 -12.42
C VAL A 254 32.42 12.85 -11.41
N ARG A 255 32.30 14.10 -11.86
CA ARG A 255 32.58 15.28 -11.01
C ARG A 255 31.63 15.36 -9.82
N ALA A 256 30.33 15.09 -10.04
CA ALA A 256 29.32 15.07 -8.99
C ALA A 256 29.58 13.93 -7.99
N ALA A 257 29.89 12.73 -8.47
CA ALA A 257 30.21 11.59 -7.60
C ALA A 257 31.44 11.86 -6.70
N ARG A 258 32.46 12.56 -7.21
CA ARG A 258 33.63 12.98 -6.42
C ARG A 258 33.27 14.01 -5.33
N LEU A 259 32.28 14.87 -5.57
CA LEU A 259 31.78 15.80 -4.55
C LEU A 259 31.05 15.06 -3.43
N VAL A 260 30.25 14.04 -3.76
CA VAL A 260 29.65 13.14 -2.76
C VAL A 260 30.73 12.42 -1.96
N PHE A 261 31.77 11.90 -2.63
CA PHE A 261 32.89 11.27 -1.93
C PHE A 261 33.63 12.24 -1.00
N LYS A 262 33.82 13.51 -1.42
CA LYS A 262 34.38 14.55 -0.55
C LYS A 262 33.53 14.72 0.72
N ARG A 263 32.20 14.87 0.58
CA ARG A 263 31.27 14.94 1.74
C ARG A 263 31.40 13.71 2.65
N ALA A 264 31.50 12.52 2.07
CA ALA A 264 31.64 11.29 2.85
C ALA A 264 32.93 11.22 3.67
N ARG A 265 34.03 11.83 3.20
CA ARG A 265 35.29 11.91 3.96
C ARG A 265 35.25 12.92 5.10
N GLU A 266 34.37 13.92 5.00
CA GLU A 266 34.18 14.95 6.02
C GLU A 266 33.22 14.49 7.14
N ASP A 267 32.45 13.42 6.91
CA ASP A 267 31.59 12.81 7.93
C ASP A 267 32.37 11.79 8.79
N ASN A 268 32.56 12.13 10.06
CA ASN A 268 33.30 11.31 11.03
C ASN A 268 32.66 9.94 11.31
N ARG A 269 31.38 9.74 10.96
CA ARG A 269 30.66 8.46 11.14
C ARG A 269 30.97 7.45 10.03
N CYS A 270 31.55 7.90 8.92
CA CYS A 270 31.85 7.06 7.78
C CYS A 270 32.96 6.03 8.08
N ARG A 271 32.76 4.82 7.57
CA ARG A 271 33.72 3.71 7.65
C ARG A 271 34.48 3.55 6.34
N HIS A 272 35.54 2.75 6.39
CA HIS A 272 36.48 2.54 5.28
C HIS A 272 35.84 2.04 3.96
N HIS A 273 34.67 1.38 4.00
CA HIS A 273 34.01 0.83 2.81
C HIS A 273 33.75 1.87 1.71
N VAL A 274 33.53 3.15 2.07
CA VAL A 274 33.31 4.21 1.08
C VAL A 274 34.53 4.47 0.21
N PHE A 275 35.74 4.32 0.77
CA PHE A 275 37.00 4.49 0.03
C PHE A 275 37.20 3.35 -0.97
N ILE A 276 36.89 2.11 -0.56
CA ILE A 276 36.95 0.94 -1.45
C ILE A 276 35.97 1.13 -2.61
N ALA A 277 34.72 1.51 -2.31
CA ALA A 277 33.70 1.73 -3.33
C ALA A 277 34.09 2.85 -4.32
N ALA A 278 34.65 3.95 -3.82
CA ALA A 278 35.10 5.07 -4.65
C ALA A 278 36.26 4.66 -5.57
N ALA A 279 37.24 3.93 -5.05
CA ALA A 279 38.38 3.44 -5.83
C ALA A 279 37.95 2.46 -6.94
N LEU A 280 37.06 1.51 -6.62
CA LEU A 280 36.52 0.58 -7.62
C LEU A 280 35.69 1.31 -8.69
N MET A 281 34.89 2.30 -8.28
CA MET A 281 34.10 3.11 -9.21
C MET A 281 35.00 3.89 -10.18
N GLU A 282 36.08 4.50 -9.71
CA GLU A 282 37.05 5.18 -10.59
C GLU A 282 37.77 4.19 -11.52
N PHE A 283 38.17 3.02 -11.03
CA PHE A 283 38.87 2.02 -11.82
C PHE A 283 38.01 1.44 -12.96
N TYR A 284 36.77 1.05 -12.65
CA TYR A 284 35.88 0.42 -13.63
C TYR A 284 35.17 1.43 -14.53
N CYS A 285 34.81 2.61 -14.02
CA CYS A 285 34.04 3.58 -14.80
C CYS A 285 34.90 4.62 -15.54
N SER A 286 36.22 4.64 -15.36
CA SER A 286 37.13 5.54 -16.12
C SER A 286 37.81 4.86 -17.30
N LYS A 287 37.63 3.54 -17.49
CA LYS A 287 38.21 2.79 -18.62
C LYS A 287 37.31 2.70 -19.86
N VAL A 288 36.16 3.37 -19.86
CA VAL A 288 35.20 3.39 -21.00
C VAL A 288 34.96 4.84 -21.46
N SER A 289 36.03 5.59 -21.68
CA SER A 289 36.00 6.88 -22.37
C SER A 289 37.01 6.90 -23.50
#